data_AF-A0A2I6S824-F1
#
_entry.id   AF-A0A2I6S824-F1
#
_cell.length_a   1.000
_cell.length_b   1.000
_cell.length_c   1.000
_cell.angle_alpha   90.00
_cell.angle_beta   90.00
_cell.angle_gamma   90.00
#
_symmetry.space_group_name_H-M   'P 1'
#
loop_
_entity.id
_entity.type
_entity.pdbx_description
1 polymer ?
#
loop_
_entity_poly.entity_id
_entity_poly.type
_entity_poly.pdbx_seq_one_letter_code
_entity_poly.pdbx_strand_id
1 'polypeptide(L)'
;MTAPETVTRTEFALRMGFKPSYVTQLVKDGRLVLTPDGRRVLVAESVARIEATRDPSKKAVADRHAAARRAGQGGEPSPDTPEDEAPPIADHDYQNARAKREHFAALREQLRYREEAGELMVASEVEGTLADILTVLRNRLETWPDTLAPQLAPVIEEQQVRARLADEVEIALNDVARRFSEVGK
;
A
#
# COMPACT_ATOMS: atom_id res chain seq x y z
N MET A 1 45.87 -8.08 -5.57
CA MET A 1 44.49 -7.61 -5.30
C MET A 1 44.36 -6.24 -5.92
N THR A 2 43.70 -6.15 -7.07
CA THR A 2 43.61 -4.91 -7.86
C THR A 2 42.64 -3.96 -7.16
N ALA A 3 43.06 -2.71 -6.89
CA ALA A 3 42.20 -1.71 -6.29
C ALA A 3 40.94 -1.49 -7.16
N PRO A 4 39.75 -1.32 -6.56
CA PRO A 4 38.53 -1.09 -7.34
C PRO A 4 38.69 0.20 -8.15
N GLU A 5 38.42 0.12 -9.45
CA GLU A 5 38.52 1.28 -10.34
C GLU A 5 37.46 2.32 -9.96
N THR A 6 37.92 3.48 -9.48
CA THR A 6 37.04 4.58 -9.06
C THR A 6 37.22 5.77 -9.96
N VAL A 7 36.12 6.33 -10.46
CA VAL A 7 36.13 7.52 -11.33
C VAL A 7 35.18 8.59 -10.79
N THR A 8 35.34 9.83 -11.24
CA THR A 8 34.36 10.88 -10.94
C THR A 8 33.03 10.62 -11.68
N ARG A 9 31.94 11.25 -11.23
CA ARG A 9 30.62 11.10 -11.88
C ARG A 9 30.64 11.58 -13.34
N THR A 10 31.42 12.61 -13.63
CA THR A 10 31.60 13.16 -14.99
C THR A 10 32.36 12.19 -15.89
N GLU A 11 33.46 11.61 -15.39
CA GLU A 11 34.23 10.59 -16.12
C GLU A 11 33.41 9.31 -16.33
N PHE A 12 32.60 8.91 -15.35
CA PHE A 12 31.67 7.79 -15.49
C PHE A 12 30.64 8.04 -16.59
N ALA A 13 30.07 9.25 -16.64
CA ALA A 13 29.12 9.65 -17.68
C ALA A 13 29.74 9.56 -19.08
N LEU A 14 30.96 10.11 -19.24
CA LEU A 14 31.69 10.09 -20.50
C LEU A 14 32.02 8.65 -20.94
N ARG A 15 32.54 7.83 -20.02
CA ARG A 15 32.92 6.44 -20.31
C ARG A 15 31.74 5.56 -20.72
N MET A 16 30.57 5.78 -20.12
CA MET A 16 29.37 5.00 -20.40
C MET A 16 28.49 5.62 -21.50
N GLY A 17 28.88 6.78 -22.06
CA GLY A 17 28.08 7.50 -23.05
C GLY A 17 26.75 8.04 -22.48
N PHE A 18 26.69 8.27 -21.17
CA PHE A 18 25.50 8.76 -20.48
C PHE A 18 25.50 10.29 -20.40
N LYS A 19 24.30 10.89 -20.43
CA LYS A 19 24.14 12.32 -20.13
C LYS A 19 24.40 12.57 -18.64
N PRO A 20 25.02 13.69 -18.24
CA PRO A 20 25.26 14.02 -16.83
C PRO A 20 23.97 14.01 -15.98
N SER A 21 22.83 14.43 -16.54
CA SER A 21 21.53 14.37 -15.87
C SER A 21 21.08 12.94 -15.55
N TYR A 22 21.39 11.98 -16.43
CA TYR A 22 21.07 10.56 -16.21
C TYR A 22 21.91 9.96 -15.09
N VAL A 23 23.19 10.35 -14.98
CA VAL A 23 24.05 9.93 -13.86
C VAL A 23 23.53 10.47 -12.53
N THR A 24 23.08 11.73 -12.48
CA THR A 24 22.43 12.31 -11.29
C THR A 24 21.16 11.55 -10.90
N GLN A 25 20.36 11.13 -11.88
CA GLN A 25 19.17 10.31 -11.64
C GLN A 25 19.53 8.92 -11.10
N LEU A 26 20.53 8.25 -11.67
CA LEU A 26 21.01 6.94 -11.19
C LEU A 26 21.53 6.99 -9.75
N VAL A 27 22.11 8.11 -9.34
CA VAL A 27 22.52 8.34 -7.94
C VAL A 27 21.29 8.48 -7.03
N LYS A 28 20.29 9.27 -7.43
CA LYS A 28 19.04 9.45 -6.66
C LYS A 28 18.27 8.14 -6.52
N ASP A 29 18.25 7.35 -7.57
CA ASP A 29 17.55 6.05 -7.61
C ASP A 29 18.34 4.94 -6.88
N GLY A 30 19.51 5.24 -6.30
CA GLY A 30 20.33 4.27 -5.58
C GLY A 30 20.93 3.17 -6.47
N ARG A 31 21.02 3.41 -7.78
CA ARG A 31 21.48 2.45 -8.80
C ARG A 31 22.97 2.54 -9.09
N LEU A 32 23.67 3.47 -8.44
CA LEU A 32 25.09 3.75 -8.66
C LEU A 32 25.85 3.57 -7.34
N VAL A 33 26.88 2.73 -7.34
CA VAL A 33 27.67 2.41 -6.15
C VAL A 33 28.81 3.41 -6.02
N LEU A 34 28.81 4.14 -4.91
CA LEU A 34 29.81 5.16 -4.60
C LEU A 34 30.84 4.63 -3.61
N THR A 35 32.03 5.23 -3.61
CA THR A 35 33.03 5.00 -2.56
C THR A 35 32.49 5.37 -1.18
N PRO A 36 33.07 4.87 -0.07
CA PRO A 36 32.64 5.21 1.29
C PRO A 36 32.56 6.73 1.55
N ASP A 37 33.44 7.51 0.94
CA ASP A 37 33.46 8.98 1.03
C ASP A 37 32.39 9.67 0.17
N GLY A 38 31.60 8.92 -0.62
CA GLY A 38 30.52 9.40 -1.49
C GLY A 38 30.97 10.21 -2.73
N ARG A 39 32.27 10.45 -2.89
CA ARG A 39 32.85 11.35 -3.90
C ARG A 39 33.11 10.70 -5.25
N ARG A 40 33.37 9.38 -5.30
CA ARG A 40 33.72 8.66 -6.53
C ARG A 40 32.80 7.48 -6.76
N VAL A 41 32.71 7.07 -8.02
CA VAL A 41 31.90 5.96 -8.52
C VAL A 41 32.76 4.72 -8.61
N LEU A 42 32.33 3.63 -7.98
CA LEU A 42 32.92 2.29 -8.17
C LEU A 42 32.40 1.75 -9.51
N VAL A 43 33.25 1.74 -10.54
CA VAL A 43 32.82 1.53 -11.93
C VAL A 43 32.19 0.15 -12.12
N ALA A 44 32.91 -0.90 -11.73
CA ALA A 44 32.46 -2.28 -11.91
C ALA A 44 31.17 -2.58 -11.12
N GLU A 45 31.10 -2.13 -9.88
CA GLU A 45 29.95 -2.35 -9.00
C GLU A 45 28.71 -1.56 -9.44
N SER A 46 28.90 -0.33 -9.94
CA SER A 46 27.82 0.48 -10.50
C SER A 46 27.25 -0.11 -11.78
N VAL A 47 28.09 -0.63 -12.66
CA VAL A 47 27.64 -1.30 -13.89
C VAL A 47 26.80 -2.53 -13.55
N ALA A 48 27.30 -3.39 -12.65
CA ALA A 48 26.57 -4.57 -12.19
C ALA A 48 25.22 -4.21 -11.56
N ARG A 49 25.17 -3.14 -10.75
CA ARG A 49 23.93 -2.68 -10.12
C ARG A 49 22.93 -2.09 -11.14
N ILE A 50 23.41 -1.37 -12.15
CA ILE A 50 22.57 -0.85 -13.24
C ILE A 50 21.96 -2.00 -14.05
N GLU A 51 22.73 -3.05 -14.33
CA GLU A 51 22.27 -4.24 -15.04
C GLU A 51 21.26 -5.06 -14.22
N ALA A 52 21.55 -5.31 -12.94
CA ALA A 52 20.65 -6.03 -12.04
C ALA A 52 19.29 -5.31 -11.84
N THR A 53 19.29 -3.98 -11.95
CA THR A 53 18.08 -3.15 -11.81
C THR A 53 17.48 -2.75 -13.17
N ARG A 54 17.92 -3.38 -14.27
CA ARG A 54 17.43 -3.07 -15.61
C ARG A 54 16.06 -3.70 -15.82
N ASP A 55 15.02 -2.89 -15.67
CA ASP A 55 13.63 -3.28 -15.93
C ASP A 55 13.42 -3.69 -17.41
N PRO A 56 13.11 -4.97 -17.70
CA PRO A 56 12.91 -5.46 -19.06
C PRO A 56 11.75 -4.76 -19.78
N SER A 57 10.76 -4.23 -19.05
CA SER A 57 9.58 -3.57 -19.63
C SER A 57 9.87 -2.18 -20.21
N LYS A 58 10.99 -1.55 -19.80
CA LYS A 58 11.42 -0.22 -20.29
C LYS A 58 12.37 -0.29 -21.49
N LYS A 59 12.72 -1.50 -21.94
CA LYS A 59 13.66 -1.73 -23.05
C LYS A 59 13.15 -1.16 -24.37
N ALA A 60 11.86 -1.35 -24.67
CA ALA A 60 11.23 -0.81 -25.89
C ALA A 60 11.24 0.73 -25.95
N VAL A 61 11.09 1.40 -24.80
CA VAL A 61 11.13 2.87 -24.69
C VAL A 61 12.57 3.38 -24.86
N ALA A 62 13.54 2.71 -24.25
CA ALA A 62 14.97 3.03 -24.40
C ALA A 62 15.44 2.87 -25.85
N ASP A 63 15.02 1.80 -26.53
CA ASP A 63 15.34 1.53 -27.93
C ASP A 63 14.70 2.57 -28.87
N ARG A 64 13.46 2.99 -28.61
CA ARG A 64 12.77 4.05 -29.38
C ARG A 64 13.44 5.43 -29.24
N HIS A 65 13.87 5.79 -28.03
CA HIS A 65 14.62 7.04 -27.79
C HIS A 65 16.06 6.99 -28.32
N ALA A 66 16.66 5.81 -28.45
CA ALA A 66 17.96 5.64 -29.09
C ALA A 66 17.85 5.76 -30.63
N ALA A 67 16.79 5.20 -31.23
CA ALA A 67 16.49 5.33 -32.65
C ALA A 67 16.20 6.78 -33.05
N ALA A 68 15.38 7.50 -32.29
CA ALA A 68 15.09 8.93 -32.52
C ALA A 68 16.35 9.82 -32.43
N ARG A 69 17.33 9.45 -31.61
CA ARG A 69 18.61 10.17 -31.50
C ARG A 69 19.57 9.88 -32.66
N ARG A 70 19.54 8.68 -33.23
CA ARG A 70 20.31 8.34 -34.45
C ARG A 70 19.77 9.04 -35.69
N ALA A 71 18.47 9.33 -35.71
CA ALA A 71 17.82 10.05 -36.80
C ALA A 71 18.04 11.59 -36.76
N GLY A 72 18.56 12.15 -35.66
CA GLY A 72 18.67 13.60 -35.43
C GLY A 72 20.09 14.19 -35.46
N GLN A 73 21.07 13.52 -36.08
CA GLN A 73 22.43 14.06 -36.23
C GLN A 73 22.82 14.12 -37.71
N GLY A 74 22.52 15.26 -38.33
CA GLY A 74 23.01 15.62 -39.67
C GLY A 74 21.98 16.42 -40.46
N GLY A 75 22.04 17.75 -40.39
CA GLY A 75 21.24 18.63 -41.25
C GLY A 75 21.15 20.05 -40.69
N GLU A 76 21.83 20.98 -41.34
CA GLU A 76 21.67 22.43 -41.18
C GLU A 76 20.19 22.85 -41.39
N PRO A 77 19.72 23.94 -40.76
CA PRO A 77 18.31 24.32 -40.83
C PRO A 77 17.99 24.92 -42.21
N SER A 78 17.20 24.21 -43.02
CA SER A 78 16.49 24.80 -44.15
C SER A 78 15.09 25.23 -43.68
N PRO A 79 14.66 26.48 -43.90
CA PRO A 79 13.35 26.96 -43.47
C PRO A 79 12.33 26.69 -44.57
N ASP A 80 11.76 25.49 -44.61
CA ASP A 80 10.42 25.25 -45.17
C ASP A 80 10.05 23.78 -45.02
N THR A 81 9.30 23.45 -43.97
CA THR A 81 8.39 22.31 -43.93
C THR A 81 7.29 22.62 -42.90
N PRO A 82 6.00 22.38 -43.21
CA PRO A 82 4.90 22.76 -42.33
C PRO A 82 5.02 22.09 -40.96
N GLU A 83 4.80 22.88 -39.91
CA GLU A 83 4.56 22.40 -38.56
C GLU A 83 3.33 21.49 -38.57
N ASP A 84 3.55 20.17 -38.58
CA ASP A 84 2.50 19.21 -38.26
C ASP A 84 2.99 18.27 -37.16
N GLU A 85 2.09 18.07 -36.20
CA GLU A 85 2.16 17.24 -34.99
C GLU A 85 3.11 17.69 -33.87
N ALA A 86 2.58 18.59 -33.03
CA ALA A 86 2.86 18.55 -31.60
C ALA A 86 2.67 17.11 -31.04
N PRO A 87 3.59 16.58 -30.22
CA PRO A 87 3.52 15.21 -29.74
C PRO A 87 2.32 14.97 -28.80
N PRO A 88 1.87 13.72 -28.64
CA PRO A 88 0.57 13.38 -28.05
C PRO A 88 0.65 13.39 -26.52
N ILE A 89 0.79 14.58 -25.94
CA ILE A 89 0.82 14.76 -24.48
C ILE A 89 -0.57 14.42 -23.89
N ALA A 90 -1.64 14.75 -24.63
CA ALA A 90 -3.02 14.44 -24.24
C ALA A 90 -3.33 12.93 -24.21
N ASP A 91 -2.80 12.14 -25.15
CA ASP A 91 -3.01 10.69 -25.14
C ASP A 91 -2.29 10.03 -23.97
N HIS A 92 -1.08 10.46 -23.63
CA HIS A 92 -0.36 9.94 -22.47
C HIS A 92 -1.09 10.22 -21.16
N ASP A 93 -1.62 11.44 -20.98
CA ASP A 93 -2.40 11.80 -19.80
C ASP A 93 -3.74 11.05 -19.75
N TYR A 94 -4.38 10.85 -20.90
CA TYR A 94 -5.60 10.05 -21.00
C TYR A 94 -5.36 8.58 -20.65
N GLN A 95 -4.31 7.95 -21.17
CA GLN A 95 -3.95 6.56 -20.84
C GLN A 95 -3.57 6.42 -19.37
N ASN A 96 -2.84 7.39 -18.80
CA ASN A 96 -2.52 7.42 -17.38
C ASN A 96 -3.78 7.57 -16.50
N ALA A 97 -4.71 8.44 -16.90
CA ALA A 97 -5.98 8.62 -16.21
C ALA A 97 -6.86 7.36 -16.31
N ARG A 98 -6.88 6.72 -17.49
CA ARG A 98 -7.57 5.45 -17.73
C ARG A 98 -6.99 4.33 -16.88
N ALA A 99 -5.67 4.17 -16.87
CA ALA A 99 -4.98 3.17 -16.05
C ALA A 99 -5.26 3.35 -14.55
N LYS A 100 -5.27 4.59 -14.05
CA LYS A 100 -5.64 4.88 -12.64
C LYS A 100 -7.10 4.51 -12.35
N ARG A 101 -8.03 4.88 -13.24
CA ARG A 101 -9.45 4.54 -13.09
C ARG A 101 -9.66 3.03 -13.06
N GLU A 102 -9.01 2.31 -13.97
CA GLU A 102 -9.08 0.85 -14.06
C GLU A 102 -8.44 0.18 -12.83
N HIS A 103 -7.31 0.70 -12.35
CA HIS A 103 -6.68 0.23 -11.12
C HIS A 103 -7.59 0.39 -9.89
N PHE A 104 -8.19 1.56 -9.68
CA PHE A 104 -9.13 1.78 -8.58
C PHE A 104 -10.44 1.00 -8.76
N ALA A 105 -10.87 0.74 -10.00
CA ALA A 105 -11.99 -0.15 -10.26
C ALA A 105 -11.67 -1.58 -9.83
N ALA A 106 -10.49 -2.09 -10.17
CA ALA A 106 -10.03 -3.42 -9.75
C ALA A 106 -9.89 -3.53 -8.22
N LEU A 107 -9.35 -2.51 -7.55
CA LEU A 107 -9.25 -2.48 -6.09
C LEU A 107 -10.63 -2.49 -5.41
N ARG A 108 -11.61 -1.76 -5.94
CA ARG A 108 -12.98 -1.79 -5.41
C ARG A 108 -13.63 -3.15 -5.57
N GLU A 109 -13.44 -3.79 -6.72
CA GLU A 109 -13.97 -5.14 -6.94
C GLU A 109 -13.28 -6.15 -6.02
N GLN A 110 -11.98 -6.00 -5.76
CA GLN A 110 -11.26 -6.81 -4.79
C GLN A 110 -11.78 -6.61 -3.36
N LEU A 111 -12.03 -5.37 -2.93
CA LEU A 111 -12.63 -5.09 -1.62
C LEU A 111 -14.01 -5.73 -1.49
N ARG A 112 -14.85 -5.54 -2.51
CA ARG A 112 -16.19 -6.11 -2.56
C ARG A 112 -16.16 -7.65 -2.52
N TYR A 113 -15.26 -8.28 -3.26
CA TYR A 113 -15.07 -9.73 -3.18
C TYR A 113 -14.69 -10.18 -1.76
N ARG A 114 -13.80 -9.44 -1.09
CA ARG A 114 -13.40 -9.76 0.29
C ARG A 114 -14.52 -9.55 1.31
N GLU A 115 -15.35 -8.53 1.11
CA GLU A 115 -16.58 -8.33 1.90
C GLU A 115 -17.57 -9.47 1.67
N GLU A 116 -17.86 -9.83 0.41
CA GLU A 116 -18.74 -10.95 0.05
C GLU A 116 -18.20 -12.32 0.53
N ALA A 117 -16.87 -12.48 0.60
CA ALA A 117 -16.21 -13.66 1.17
C ALA A 117 -16.18 -13.68 2.71
N GLY A 118 -16.63 -12.61 3.37
CA GLY A 118 -16.63 -12.48 4.84
C GLY A 118 -15.26 -12.18 5.46
N GLU A 119 -14.26 -11.76 4.67
CA GLU A 119 -12.93 -11.38 5.17
C GLU A 119 -12.90 -9.95 5.74
N LEU A 120 -13.81 -9.08 5.30
CA LEU A 120 -13.91 -7.68 5.69
C LEU A 120 -15.34 -7.35 6.13
N MET A 121 -15.45 -6.46 7.13
CA MET A 121 -16.71 -5.90 7.60
C MET A 121 -16.61 -4.37 7.63
N VAL A 122 -17.75 -3.69 7.49
CA VAL A 122 -17.81 -2.24 7.62
C VAL A 122 -17.62 -1.85 9.08
N ALA A 123 -16.54 -1.11 9.38
CA ALA A 123 -16.16 -0.78 10.74
C ALA A 123 -17.29 -0.11 11.55
N SER A 124 -18.03 0.83 10.95
CA SER A 124 -19.15 1.50 11.60
C SER A 124 -20.32 0.58 11.93
N GLU A 125 -20.55 -0.46 11.13
CA GLU A 125 -21.61 -1.45 11.42
C GLU A 125 -21.22 -2.35 12.60
N VAL A 126 -19.95 -2.76 12.65
CA VAL A 126 -19.41 -3.53 13.78
C VAL A 126 -19.45 -2.69 15.06
N GLU A 127 -19.04 -1.43 15.00
CA GLU A 127 -19.09 -0.50 16.13
C GLU A 127 -20.52 -0.28 16.64
N GLY A 128 -21.48 -0.06 15.73
CA GLY A 128 -22.89 0.09 16.08
C GLY A 128 -23.45 -1.16 16.75
N THR A 129 -23.19 -2.33 16.17
CA THR A 129 -23.64 -3.62 16.71
C THR A 129 -23.04 -3.87 18.10
N LEU A 130 -21.76 -3.56 18.30
CA LEU A 130 -21.12 -3.67 19.60
C LEU A 130 -21.72 -2.70 20.62
N ALA A 131 -21.97 -1.46 20.23
CA ALA A 131 -22.60 -0.46 21.09
C ALA A 131 -23.99 -0.92 21.56
N ASP A 132 -24.78 -1.53 20.68
CA ASP A 132 -26.09 -2.10 21.02
C ASP A 132 -25.97 -3.27 21.99
N ILE A 133 -25.04 -4.21 21.75
CA ILE A 133 -24.78 -5.34 22.65
C ILE A 133 -24.40 -4.84 24.05
N LEU A 134 -23.50 -3.86 24.14
CA LEU A 134 -23.06 -3.28 25.40
C LEU A 134 -24.16 -2.50 26.11
N THR A 135 -25.03 -1.82 25.37
CA THR A 135 -26.19 -1.13 25.92
C THR A 135 -27.14 -2.11 26.59
N VAL A 136 -27.42 -3.24 25.93
CA VAL A 136 -28.26 -4.31 26.49
C VAL A 136 -27.63 -4.91 27.74
N LEU A 137 -26.32 -5.21 27.71
CA LEU A 137 -25.61 -5.74 28.88
C LEU A 137 -25.68 -4.76 30.06
N ARG A 138 -25.40 -3.46 29.82
CA ARG A 138 -25.49 -2.42 30.86
C ARG A 138 -26.89 -2.38 31.47
N ASN A 139 -27.93 -2.29 30.64
CA ASN A 139 -29.30 -2.23 31.12
C ASN A 139 -29.65 -3.44 32.00
N ARG A 140 -29.17 -4.64 31.64
CA ARG A 140 -29.35 -5.85 32.45
C ARG A 140 -28.66 -5.74 33.80
N LEU A 141 -27.40 -5.31 33.83
CA LEU A 141 -26.64 -5.12 35.07
C LEU A 141 -27.28 -4.06 35.98
N GLU A 142 -27.80 -2.98 35.41
CA GLU A 142 -28.50 -1.92 36.16
C GLU A 142 -29.84 -2.41 36.74
N THR A 143 -30.47 -3.40 36.10
CA THR A 143 -31.74 -3.99 36.55
C THR A 143 -31.53 -5.04 37.66
N TRP A 144 -30.31 -5.59 37.79
CA TRP A 144 -30.01 -6.65 38.75
C TRP A 144 -30.34 -6.32 40.21
N PRO A 145 -30.05 -5.13 40.77
CA PRO A 145 -30.44 -4.83 42.14
C PRO A 145 -31.95 -4.98 42.35
N ASP A 146 -32.76 -4.48 41.42
CA ASP A 146 -34.22 -4.53 41.54
C ASP A 146 -34.77 -5.95 41.37
N THR A 147 -34.13 -6.80 40.55
CA THR A 147 -34.59 -8.18 40.32
C THR A 147 -34.01 -9.18 41.30
N LEU A 148 -32.72 -9.08 41.63
CA LEU A 148 -32.01 -10.03 42.48
C LEU A 148 -32.21 -9.73 43.96
N ALA A 149 -32.26 -8.47 44.40
CA ALA A 149 -32.35 -8.17 45.83
C ALA A 149 -33.61 -8.79 46.48
N PRO A 150 -34.82 -8.73 45.88
CA PRO A 150 -36.00 -9.39 46.45
C PRO A 150 -35.88 -10.92 46.49
N GLN A 151 -35.17 -11.51 45.52
CA GLN A 151 -34.97 -12.97 45.44
C GLN A 151 -33.91 -13.46 46.44
N LEU A 152 -32.90 -12.65 46.73
CA LEU A 152 -31.81 -12.96 47.64
C LEU A 152 -32.15 -12.61 49.09
N ALA A 153 -33.05 -11.65 49.34
CA ALA A 153 -33.46 -11.22 50.68
C ALA A 153 -33.89 -12.36 51.63
N PRO A 154 -34.67 -13.37 51.21
CA PRO A 154 -35.05 -14.48 52.09
C PRO A 154 -34.00 -15.61 52.16
N VAL A 155 -32.90 -15.53 51.42
CA VAL A 155 -31.90 -16.61 51.31
C VAL A 155 -30.90 -16.51 52.46
N ILE A 156 -30.87 -17.53 53.32
CA ILE A 156 -30.00 -17.58 54.50
C ILE A 156 -28.64 -18.23 54.18
N GLU A 157 -28.64 -19.21 53.27
CA GLU A 157 -27.48 -20.01 52.88
C GLU A 157 -26.59 -19.27 51.88
N GLU A 158 -25.35 -18.93 52.27
CA GLU A 158 -24.39 -18.22 51.40
C GLU A 158 -24.14 -18.96 50.07
N GLN A 159 -24.04 -20.29 50.11
CA GLN A 159 -23.81 -21.09 48.91
C GLN A 159 -24.94 -20.93 47.88
N GLN A 160 -26.19 -20.78 48.35
CA GLN A 160 -27.32 -20.54 47.46
C GLN A 160 -27.32 -19.12 46.88
N VAL A 161 -26.85 -18.13 47.64
CA VAL A 161 -26.65 -16.76 47.13
C VAL A 161 -25.60 -16.76 46.03
N ARG A 162 -24.43 -17.38 46.28
CA ARG A 162 -23.36 -17.50 45.29
C ARG A 162 -23.81 -18.23 44.02
N ALA A 163 -24.53 -19.34 44.16
CA ALA A 163 -25.07 -20.09 43.03
C ALA A 163 -26.00 -19.21 42.17
N ARG A 164 -26.96 -18.51 42.78
CA ARG A 164 -27.88 -17.62 42.04
C ARG A 164 -27.17 -16.47 41.33
N LEU A 165 -26.15 -15.88 41.96
CA LEU A 165 -25.34 -14.84 41.32
C LEU A 165 -24.54 -15.39 40.13
N ALA A 166 -23.95 -16.58 40.27
CA ALA A 166 -23.22 -17.23 39.19
C ALA A 166 -24.15 -17.55 38.01
N ASP A 167 -25.35 -18.08 38.28
CA ASP A 167 -26.35 -18.36 37.26
C ASP A 167 -26.70 -17.10 36.47
N GLU A 168 -26.99 -15.97 37.13
CA GLU A 168 -27.32 -14.73 36.40
C GLU A 168 -26.16 -14.15 35.60
N VAL A 169 -24.93 -14.28 36.11
CA VAL A 169 -23.73 -13.90 35.34
C VAL A 169 -23.62 -14.77 34.09
N GLU A 170 -23.79 -16.09 34.21
CA GLU A 170 -23.75 -16.99 33.07
C GLU A 170 -24.85 -16.68 32.05
N ILE A 171 -26.07 -16.38 32.49
CA ILE A 171 -27.16 -16.01 31.56
C ILE A 171 -26.82 -14.70 30.83
N ALA A 172 -26.31 -13.68 31.54
CA ALA A 172 -25.92 -12.42 30.91
C ALA A 172 -24.77 -12.60 29.89
N LEU A 173 -23.76 -13.40 30.22
CA LEU A 173 -22.64 -13.69 29.33
C LEU A 173 -23.07 -14.51 28.12
N ASN A 174 -23.94 -15.51 28.30
CA ASN A 174 -24.47 -16.33 27.20
C ASN A 174 -25.34 -15.50 26.24
N ASP A 175 -26.13 -14.56 26.75
CA ASP A 175 -26.90 -13.65 25.92
C ASP A 175 -26.01 -12.74 25.06
N VAL A 176 -24.93 -12.23 25.64
CA VAL A 176 -23.92 -11.43 24.93
C VAL A 176 -23.19 -12.30 23.89
N ALA A 177 -22.75 -13.50 24.26
CA ALA A 177 -22.06 -14.43 23.35
C ALA A 177 -22.94 -14.82 22.15
N ARG A 178 -24.23 -15.07 22.37
CA ARG A 178 -25.20 -15.33 21.31
C ARG A 178 -25.29 -14.15 20.33
N ARG A 179 -25.43 -12.92 20.83
CA ARG A 179 -25.47 -11.71 20.00
C ARG A 179 -24.17 -11.49 19.23
N PHE A 180 -23.01 -11.74 19.86
CA PHE A 180 -21.72 -11.72 19.16
C PHE A 180 -21.65 -12.73 18.02
N SER A 181 -22.24 -13.92 18.17
CA SER A 181 -22.28 -14.95 17.12
C SER A 181 -23.17 -14.60 15.92
N GLU A 182 -23.97 -13.54 16.04
CA GLU A 182 -24.79 -12.98 14.97
C GLU A 182 -24.06 -11.84 14.25
N VAL A 183 -22.96 -11.32 14.80
CA VAL A 183 -22.13 -10.32 14.13
C VAL A 183 -21.45 -10.97 12.92
N GLY A 184 -21.76 -10.48 11.72
CA GLY A 184 -21.15 -10.95 10.48
C GLY A 184 -21.78 -12.19 9.84
N LYS A 185 -22.96 -12.62 10.30
CA LYS A 185 -23.86 -13.47 9.51
C LYS A 185 -24.77 -12.61 8.65
#